data_AF-A0A1Z8UCA6-F1
#
_entry.id   AF-A0A1Z8UCA6-F1
#
_cell.length_a   1.000
_cell.length_b   1.000
_cell.length_c   1.000
_cell.angle_alpha   90.00
_cell.angle_beta   90.00
_cell.angle_gamma   90.00
#
_symmetry.space_group_name_H-M   'P 1'
#
loop_
_entity.id
_entity.type
_entity.pdbx_description
1 polymer ?
#
loop_
_entity_poly.entity_id
_entity_poly.type
_entity_poly.pdbx_seq_one_letter_code
_entity_poly.pdbx_strand_id
1 'polypeptide(L)' 'MPKFSGINRPYAAGSMEKTPQEKQRELDEKMKEFLAKGGKVEQVKAHKPTKQQLKDWTI' A
#
# COMPACT_ATOMS: atom_id res chain seq x y z
N MET A 1 -39.59 1.77 6.01
CA MET A 1 -38.67 0.61 5.86
C MET A 1 -37.28 1.14 5.51
N PRO A 2 -36.24 0.84 6.31
CA PRO A 2 -34.88 1.31 6.03
C PRO A 2 -34.30 0.61 4.80
N LYS A 3 -33.59 1.41 3.97
CA LYS A 3 -33.17 1.15 2.58
C LYS A 3 -32.28 -0.09 2.35
N PHE A 4 -31.88 -0.79 3.42
CA PHE A 4 -30.93 -1.90 3.40
C PHE A 4 -31.46 -3.19 4.04
N SER A 5 -32.77 -3.27 4.29
CA SER A 5 -33.46 -4.43 4.86
C SER A 5 -33.66 -5.58 3.84
N GLY A 6 -32.61 -6.06 3.18
CA GLY A 6 -32.79 -7.17 2.22
C GLY A 6 -31.56 -7.71 1.49
N ILE A 7 -30.36 -7.20 1.76
CA ILE A 7 -29.14 -7.68 1.09
C ILE A 7 -28.27 -8.39 2.11
N ASN A 8 -28.56 -9.67 2.34
CA ASN A 8 -27.59 -10.58 2.95
C ASN A 8 -26.52 -10.91 1.89
N ARG A 9 -25.73 -9.91 1.49
CA ARG A 9 -24.42 -10.15 0.88
C ARG A 9 -23.49 -10.30 2.08
N PRO A 10 -23.14 -11.52 2.51
CA PRO A 10 -21.96 -11.65 3.36
C PRO A 10 -20.83 -11.04 2.53
N TYR A 11 -20.36 -9.86 2.93
CA TYR A 11 -19.10 -9.35 2.40
C TYR A 11 -18.12 -10.50 2.58
N ALA A 12 -17.60 -11.05 1.48
CA ALA A 12 -16.65 -12.14 1.59
C ALA A 12 -15.55 -11.63 2.51
N ALA A 13 -15.42 -12.23 3.70
CA ALA A 13 -14.33 -11.98 4.63
C ALA A 13 -13.04 -12.63 4.08
N GLY A 14 -12.83 -12.55 2.76
CA GLY A 14 -11.64 -12.99 2.06
C GLY A 14 -10.55 -11.97 2.33
N SER A 15 -9.63 -12.34 3.23
CA SER A 15 -8.54 -11.54 3.77
C SER A 15 -8.97 -10.16 4.27
N MET A 16 -9.17 -10.03 5.58
CA MET A 16 -9.07 -8.72 6.22
C MET A 16 -7.73 -8.12 5.79
N GLU A 17 -7.79 -7.07 4.96
CA GLU A 17 -6.60 -6.31 4.62
C GLU A 17 -5.99 -5.86 5.94
N LYS A 18 -4.72 -6.22 6.17
CA LYS A 18 -3.99 -5.81 7.38
C LYS A 18 -4.23 -4.34 7.63
N THR A 19 -4.53 -3.99 8.88
CA THR A 19 -4.72 -2.61 9.27
C THR A 19 -3.47 -1.81 8.86
N PRO A 20 -3.59 -0.51 8.52
CA PRO A 20 -2.42 0.31 8.20
C PRO A 20 -1.29 0.21 9.25
N GLN A 21 -1.66 0.02 10.51
CA GLN A 21 -0.77 -0.11 11.65
C GLN A 21 0.02 -1.42 11.63
N GLU A 22 -0.60 -2.54 11.28
CA GLU A 22 0.09 -3.84 11.14
C GLU A 22 1.02 -3.84 9.94
N LYS A 23 0.60 -3.24 8.82
CA LYS A 23 1.46 -3.06 7.64
C LYS A 23 2.70 -2.22 7.97
N GLN A 24 2.56 -1.16 8.75
CA GLN A 24 3.69 -0.32 9.16
C GLN A 24 4.73 -1.12 9.96
N ARG A 25 4.27 -1.92 10.94
CA ARG A 25 5.17 -2.75 11.76
C ARG A 25 5.96 -3.75 10.92
N GLU A 26 5.31 -4.42 9.99
CA GLU A 26 5.96 -5.37 9.09
C GLU A 26 7.01 -4.70 8.18
N LEU A 27 6.72 -3.48 7.71
CA LEU A 27 7.67 -2.71 6.92
C LEU A 27 8.88 -2.28 7.77
N ASP A 28 8.64 -1.85 9.01
CA ASP A 28 9.70 -1.46 9.94
C ASP A 28 10.60 -2.64 10.32
N GLU A 29 10.03 -3.83 10.53
CA GLU A 29 10.77 -5.07 10.79
C GLU A 29 11.65 -5.48 9.60
N LYS A 30 11.07 -5.50 8.39
CA LYS A 30 11.82 -5.78 7.16
C LYS A 30 12.94 -4.77 6.92
N MET A 31 12.71 -3.51 7.27
CA MET A 31 13.72 -2.46 7.15
C MET A 31 14.87 -2.69 8.13
N LYS A 32 14.59 -3.08 9.38
CA LYS A 32 15.62 -3.44 10.36
C LYS A 32 16.45 -4.63 9.92
N GLU A 33 15.81 -5.68 9.39
CA GLU A 33 16.50 -6.85 8.84
C GLU A 33 17.39 -6.49 7.65
N PHE A 34 16.90 -5.64 6.74
CA PHE A 34 17.66 -5.15 5.60
C PHE A 34 18.91 -4.38 6.03
N LEU A 35 18.79 -3.49 7.02
CA LEU A 35 19.92 -2.73 7.56
C LEU A 35 20.91 -3.63 8.33
N ALA A 36 20.42 -4.58 9.12
CA ALA A 36 21.27 -5.52 9.87
C ALA A 36 22.09 -6.43 8.95
N LYS A 37 21.56 -6.75 7.77
CA LYS A 37 22.25 -7.53 6.73
C LYS A 37 23.34 -6.73 5.99
N GLY A 38 23.49 -5.43 6.29
CA GLY A 38 24.42 -4.53 5.59
C GLY A 38 23.83 -3.93 4.31
N GLY A 39 22.51 -3.97 4.14
CA GLY A 39 21.82 -3.29 3.05
C GLY A 39 21.99 -1.78 3.15
N LYS A 40 22.42 -1.15 2.05
CA LYS A 40 22.59 0.30 1.97
C LYS A 40 21.38 0.91 1.28
N VAL A 41 20.75 1.91 1.90
CA VAL A 41 19.70 2.69 1.25
C VAL A 41 20.36 3.76 0.42
N GLU A 42 20.23 3.67 -0.90
CA GLU A 42 20.70 4.71 -1.81
C GLU A 42 19.50 5.49 -2.35
N GLN A 43 19.46 6.78 -2.03
CA GLN A 43 18.49 7.68 -2.65
C GLN A 43 18.95 7.98 -4.07
N VAL A 44 18.32 7.30 -5.03
CA VAL A 44 18.50 7.62 -6.44
C VAL A 44 17.83 8.96 -6.72
N LYS A 45 18.47 9.78 -7.55
CA LYS A 45 17.89 11.06 -8.00
C LYS A 45 16.48 10.81 -8.55
N ALA A 46 15.52 11.61 -8.09
CA ALA A 46 14.16 11.56 -8.61
C ALA A 46 14.17 11.58 -10.14
N HIS A 47 13.69 10.51 -10.76
CA HIS A 47 13.56 10.46 -12.21
C HIS A 47 12.55 11.54 -12.63
N LYS A 48 12.92 12.34 -13.62
CA LYS A 48 11.95 13.25 -14.24
C LYS A 48 10.84 12.39 -14.84
N PRO A 49 9.55 12.65 -14.52
CA PRO A 49 8.45 11.92 -15.15
C PRO A 49 8.57 11.99 -16.66
N THR A 50 8.29 10.88 -17.33
CA THR A 50 8.25 10.85 -18.78
C THR A 50 7.10 11.73 -19.28
N LYS A 51 7.20 12.20 -20.53
CA LYS A 51 6.12 13.00 -21.15
C LYS A 51 4.78 12.26 -21.15
N GLN A 52 4.79 10.93 -21.17
CA GLN A 52 3.60 10.10 -21.12
C GLN A 52 2.98 10.10 -19.71
N GLN A 53 3.78 9.92 -18.66
CA GLN A 53 3.30 9.98 -17.27
C GLN A 53 2.67 11.33 -16.93
N LEU A 54 3.23 12.43 -17.43
CA LEU A 54 2.62 13.75 -17.24
C LEU A 54 1.24 13.89 -17.89
N LYS A 55 0.97 13.19 -19.00
CA LYS A 55 -0.35 13.20 -19.64
C LYS A 55 -1.34 12.34 -18.87
N ASP A 56 -0.93 11.13 -18.49
CA ASP A 56 -1.78 10.15 -17.80
C ASP A 56 -2.11 10.58 -16.35
N TRP A 57 -1.29 11.45 -15.75
CA TRP A 57 -1.51 12.00 -14.40
C TRP A 57 -2.33 13.29 -14.36
N THR A 58 -2.66 13.87 -15.52
CA THR A 58 -3.65 14.96 -15.60
C THR A 58 -5.04 14.36 -15.64
N ILE A 59 -5.86 14.70 -14.64
CA ILE A 59 -7.29 14.36 -14.52
C ILE A 59 -8.09 15.12 -15.58
#